data_AF-A0A563DE15-F1
#
_entry.id   AF-A0A563DE15-F1
#
_cell.length_a   1.000
_cell.length_b   1.000
_cell.length_c   1.000
_cell.angle_alpha   90.00
_cell.angle_beta   90.00
_cell.angle_gamma   90.00
#
_symmetry.space_group_name_H-M   'P 1'
#
loop_
_entity.id
_entity.type
_entity.pdbx_description
1 polymer ?
#
loop_
_entity_poly.entity_id
_entity_poly.type
_entity_poly.pdbx_seq_one_letter_code
_entity_poly.pdbx_strand_id
1 'polypeptide(L)'
;MKKLLFIFSCILLTLSSCSDDLTDGISTGEVHPTSNQVRWYGAKSPSGIQSFGVSDGSKRWNQDAGIYIKFINSPSDPSFIEKIKTIASEWEQYAGIKFHFVEAGQKADVRIAFDWNGNDWLTWSYTGNDAKKISDQAQPTAVFGGLQYQDEQQFKGDVLRVFGQILGLEYEQRHQQWTENGYWRNPEKLQAYWEDFFDGYTMDWAEIRQYVFDPLTSENTLQLLETKELDEASVMAWPYYVRSQTLKLLANYELSEGDKTFIAKLYPKNGSESGSESGSENGSENSTTSNTIQKAWVDAGYFVWNYDDGEVSLRITALGQQQEYLPDVSDGEQLTSAKQMFYGATKLKKAPMFNTKNIIKFTYMFAYCTSLTSIPLYNTSKANGFSSMFSNCTSLTSIPKLDTSNGIDFASMFAGATSLASIPNLDTSKGTYFQYMFKETTSLKTIPLLDTSKGTLFYYMFAGAKSLISVPNLNTSKGTNFGSMFRNCTSLTSIPKLETSNGYYFDYMFAGAISLTFVPNLNTSIGNNLSYMFLNCRSLKTKPELNIKTTANINDMYTGTPFA
;
A
#
# COMPACT_ATOMS: atom_id res chain seq x y z
N MET A 1 -37.70 16.35 -15.64
CA MET A 1 -36.80 17.05 -14.68
C MET A 1 -35.98 15.98 -13.98
N LYS A 2 -34.65 16.00 -14.11
CA LYS A 2 -33.78 15.04 -13.40
C LYS A 2 -33.66 15.48 -11.94
N LYS A 3 -33.81 14.56 -10.98
CA LYS A 3 -33.52 14.84 -9.57
C LYS A 3 -32.00 14.92 -9.40
N LEU A 4 -31.51 15.94 -8.70
CA LEU A 4 -30.08 16.17 -8.52
C LEU A 4 -29.59 15.34 -7.34
N LEU A 5 -28.90 14.21 -7.58
CA LEU A 5 -28.16 13.49 -6.53
C LEU A 5 -26.74 14.05 -6.42
N PHE A 6 -26.45 14.72 -5.30
CA PHE A 6 -25.07 15.00 -4.89
C PHE A 6 -24.46 13.75 -4.25
N ILE A 7 -23.59 13.04 -4.98
CA ILE A 7 -22.67 12.08 -4.39
C ILE A 7 -21.31 12.79 -4.20
N PHE A 8 -20.84 12.80 -2.96
CA PHE A 8 -19.59 13.44 -2.56
C PHE A 8 -18.38 12.66 -3.06
N SER A 9 -17.87 13.05 -4.24
CA SER A 9 -16.42 13.13 -4.38
C SER A 9 -15.89 14.08 -3.30
N CYS A 10 -14.84 13.70 -2.58
CA CYS A 10 -14.26 14.52 -1.51
C CYS A 10 -13.41 15.68 -2.07
N ILE A 11 -14.08 16.63 -2.74
CA ILE A 11 -13.61 18.01 -2.85
C ILE A 11 -14.42 18.85 -1.87
N LEU A 12 -13.73 19.42 -0.89
CA LEU A 12 -14.20 20.59 -0.15
C LEU A 12 -14.42 21.75 -1.14
N LEU A 13 -15.68 22.07 -1.42
CA LEU A 13 -16.05 23.42 -1.84
C LEU A 13 -16.61 24.17 -0.64
N THR A 14 -15.81 25.09 -0.14
CA THR A 14 -16.19 26.10 0.84
C THR A 14 -17.26 27.01 0.26
N LEU A 15 -18.41 27.15 0.93
CA LEU A 15 -19.22 28.37 0.86
C LEU A 15 -19.69 28.76 2.25
N SER A 16 -19.09 29.81 2.78
CA SER A 16 -19.65 30.64 3.85
C SER A 16 -20.63 31.67 3.27
N SER A 17 -21.62 32.07 4.07
CA SER A 17 -22.48 33.26 3.91
C SER A 17 -23.73 33.15 3.00
N CYS A 18 -24.89 33.11 3.66
CA CYS A 18 -26.23 33.63 3.28
C CYS A 18 -26.88 33.16 1.95
N SER A 19 -28.21 33.09 1.84
CA SER A 19 -29.29 33.58 2.73
C SER A 19 -30.40 32.54 2.90
N ASP A 20 -31.34 32.84 3.80
CA ASP A 20 -32.68 32.25 3.76
C ASP A 20 -33.33 32.45 2.39
N ASP A 21 -34.02 31.42 1.89
CA ASP A 21 -35.39 31.48 1.37
C ASP A 21 -35.85 30.08 0.89
N LEU A 22 -37.17 29.88 0.91
CA LEU A 22 -37.95 28.67 0.51
C LEU A 22 -38.44 27.74 1.65
N THR A 23 -38.92 28.34 2.74
CA THR A 23 -40.21 27.88 3.29
C THR A 23 -41.34 28.51 2.46
N ASP A 24 -42.06 27.71 1.67
CA ASP A 24 -43.53 27.68 1.62
C ASP A 24 -44.07 27.04 0.32
N GLY A 25 -45.13 26.23 0.48
CA GLY A 25 -46.15 26.08 -0.57
C GLY A 25 -46.46 24.67 -1.09
N ILE A 26 -47.55 24.10 -0.55
CA ILE A 26 -48.49 23.18 -1.23
C ILE A 26 -47.98 21.73 -1.51
N SER A 27 -48.68 20.65 -1.13
CA SER A 27 -49.77 20.48 -0.16
C SER A 27 -49.89 18.99 0.21
N THR A 28 -50.50 18.73 1.36
CA THR A 28 -51.08 17.46 1.81
C THR A 28 -51.51 16.51 0.69
N GLY A 29 -50.82 15.38 0.56
CA GLY A 29 -51.22 14.23 -0.24
C GLY A 29 -50.49 13.00 0.27
N GLU A 30 -51.20 12.10 0.95
CA GLU A 30 -50.63 10.84 1.41
C GLU A 30 -50.21 9.98 0.21
N VAL A 31 -48.90 9.87 0.02
CA VAL A 31 -48.30 8.76 -0.73
C VAL A 31 -47.21 8.17 0.15
N HIS A 32 -47.60 7.25 1.04
CA HIS A 32 -46.65 6.34 1.65
C HIS A 32 -46.10 5.40 0.56
N PRO A 33 -44.80 5.43 0.22
CA PRO A 33 -44.22 4.49 -0.73
C PRO A 33 -43.95 3.17 0.00
N THR A 34 -44.81 2.19 -0.22
CA THR A 34 -44.68 0.83 0.32
C THR A 34 -43.43 0.13 -0.19
N SER A 35 -42.55 -0.35 0.71
CA SER A 35 -41.58 -1.47 0.61
C SER A 35 -40.68 -1.67 -0.64
N ASN A 36 -40.79 -0.85 -1.69
CA ASN A 36 -40.17 -1.08 -3.00
C ASN A 36 -39.02 -0.11 -3.26
N GLN A 37 -38.33 0.35 -2.22
CA GLN A 37 -37.15 1.19 -2.36
C GLN A 37 -35.98 0.36 -2.90
N VAL A 38 -35.38 0.84 -3.99
CA VAL A 38 -34.09 0.40 -4.49
C VAL A 38 -33.04 0.62 -3.40
N ARG A 39 -32.54 -0.45 -2.79
CA ARG A 39 -31.43 -0.36 -1.83
C ARG A 39 -30.10 -0.31 -2.57
N TRP A 40 -29.23 0.62 -2.20
CA TRP A 40 -27.84 0.65 -2.67
C TRP A 40 -26.90 0.17 -1.57
N TYR A 41 -25.99 -0.70 -1.97
CA TYR A 41 -24.88 -1.20 -1.16
C TYR A 41 -23.57 -0.76 -1.79
N GLY A 42 -22.72 -0.09 -1.01
CA GLY A 42 -21.40 0.34 -1.51
C GLY A 42 -20.31 0.41 -0.45
N ALA A 43 -19.09 0.64 -0.94
CA ALA A 43 -17.89 0.86 -0.14
C ALA A 43 -17.34 2.26 -0.42
N LYS A 44 -16.82 2.95 0.60
CA LYS A 44 -16.20 4.28 0.42
C LYS A 44 -14.68 4.21 0.62
N SER A 45 -13.94 4.82 -0.29
CA SER A 45 -12.48 4.96 -0.24
C SER A 45 -12.08 6.45 -0.30
N PRO A 46 -11.01 6.88 0.38
CA PRO A 46 -10.24 8.04 -0.07
C PRO A 46 -9.73 7.81 -1.50
N SER A 47 -9.52 8.88 -2.26
CA SER A 47 -9.23 8.82 -3.69
C SER A 47 -7.99 7.97 -4.03
N GLY A 48 -8.23 6.91 -4.82
CA GLY A 48 -7.23 5.97 -5.34
C GLY A 48 -6.85 4.84 -4.37
N ILE A 49 -7.52 3.68 -4.52
CA ILE A 49 -7.11 2.30 -4.16
C ILE A 49 -8.27 1.36 -4.57
N GLN A 50 -7.94 0.13 -4.97
CA GLN A 50 -8.90 -0.90 -5.39
C GLN A 50 -8.31 -2.30 -4.97
N SER A 51 -8.98 -3.08 -4.08
CA SER A 51 -8.67 -4.44 -3.47
C SER A 51 -8.57 -5.62 -4.52
N PHE A 52 -8.63 -6.96 -4.24
CA PHE A 52 -9.31 -8.13 -4.96
C PHE A 52 -9.46 -9.24 -3.91
N GLY A 53 -10.44 -10.16 -4.06
CA GLY A 53 -10.59 -11.33 -3.17
C GLY A 53 -10.47 -10.98 -1.68
N VAL A 54 -11.49 -10.37 -1.10
CA VAL A 54 -11.56 -8.91 -1.31
C VAL A 54 -11.03 -8.05 -0.17
N SER A 55 -9.99 -8.50 0.53
CA SER A 55 -9.28 -7.63 1.48
C SER A 55 -8.03 -7.02 0.86
N ASP A 56 -7.96 -5.68 0.82
CA ASP A 56 -6.66 -5.02 0.85
C ASP A 56 -6.14 -5.13 2.28
N GLY A 57 -5.17 -6.02 2.51
CA GLY A 57 -4.59 -6.27 3.82
C GLY A 57 -3.94 -5.05 4.49
N SER A 58 -3.67 -3.96 3.74
CA SER A 58 -3.28 -2.67 4.33
C SER A 58 -4.41 -2.02 5.14
N LYS A 59 -5.67 -2.39 4.86
CA LYS A 59 -6.89 -1.99 5.58
C LYS A 59 -7.20 -2.88 6.77
N ARG A 60 -6.42 -3.94 7.05
CA ARG A 60 -6.63 -4.82 8.22
C ARG A 60 -6.50 -4.03 9.52
N TRP A 61 -7.29 -4.41 10.53
CA TRP A 61 -7.20 -3.84 11.88
C TRP A 61 -6.06 -4.46 12.70
N ASN A 62 -5.56 -3.72 13.69
CA ASN A 62 -4.76 -4.32 14.74
C ASN A 62 -5.66 -5.25 15.57
N GLN A 63 -5.43 -6.55 15.45
CA GLN A 63 -6.26 -7.58 16.04
C GLN A 63 -6.27 -7.54 17.58
N ASP A 64 -5.13 -7.27 18.20
CA ASP A 64 -4.97 -7.22 19.66
C ASP A 64 -5.73 -6.04 20.29
N ALA A 65 -5.94 -4.96 19.52
CA ALA A 65 -6.65 -3.76 19.97
C ALA A 65 -8.17 -3.84 19.74
N GLY A 66 -8.64 -4.78 18.93
CA GLY A 66 -10.03 -4.82 18.47
C GLY A 66 -10.44 -3.60 17.63
N ILE A 67 -11.75 -3.43 17.47
CA ILE A 67 -12.36 -2.33 16.70
C ILE A 67 -13.36 -1.61 17.61
N TYR A 68 -13.08 -0.35 17.92
CA TYR A 68 -13.99 0.46 18.74
C TYR A 68 -15.11 1.03 17.87
N ILE A 69 -16.36 0.72 18.21
CA ILE A 69 -17.56 1.05 17.43
C ILE A 69 -18.52 1.85 18.29
N LYS A 70 -19.11 2.93 17.74
CA LYS A 70 -20.26 3.60 18.35
C LYS A 70 -21.38 3.86 17.36
N PHE A 71 -22.59 3.96 17.87
CA PHE A 71 -23.74 4.47 17.14
C PHE A 71 -23.82 5.99 17.34
N ILE A 72 -23.96 6.77 16.27
CA ILE A 72 -23.96 8.25 16.33
C ILE A 72 -25.36 8.86 16.24
N ASN A 73 -26.37 8.06 15.88
CA ASN A 73 -27.79 8.37 16.04
C ASN A 73 -28.56 7.06 16.35
N SER A 74 -29.88 7.16 16.53
CA SER A 74 -30.75 6.02 16.83
C SER A 74 -31.55 5.58 15.60
N PRO A 75 -31.80 4.27 15.42
CA PRO A 75 -32.76 3.75 14.44
C PRO A 75 -34.21 3.99 14.90
N SER A 76 -35.18 3.75 14.00
CA SER A 76 -36.61 3.85 14.32
C SER A 76 -37.08 2.85 15.38
N ASP A 77 -36.49 1.65 15.41
CA ASP A 77 -36.68 0.66 16.48
C ASP A 77 -35.34 0.46 17.22
N PRO A 78 -35.22 0.90 18.49
CA PRO A 78 -34.03 0.68 19.31
C PRO A 78 -33.59 -0.78 19.43
N SER A 79 -34.49 -1.77 19.24
CA SER A 79 -34.15 -3.19 19.26
C SER A 79 -33.11 -3.58 18.20
N PHE A 80 -33.03 -2.82 17.10
CA PHE A 80 -32.07 -3.06 16.03
C PHE A 80 -30.62 -2.94 16.51
N ILE A 81 -30.31 -2.10 17.50
CA ILE A 81 -28.94 -1.96 18.03
C ILE A 81 -28.44 -3.28 18.64
N GLU A 82 -29.25 -3.95 19.45
CA GLU A 82 -28.86 -5.23 20.05
C GLU A 82 -28.85 -6.36 19.00
N LYS A 83 -29.81 -6.38 18.07
CA LYS A 83 -29.77 -7.32 16.93
C LYS A 83 -28.49 -7.18 16.10
N ILE A 84 -28.07 -5.95 15.80
CA ILE A 84 -26.83 -5.65 15.07
C ILE A 84 -25.61 -6.19 15.84
N LYS A 85 -25.50 -5.91 17.14
CA LYS A 85 -24.41 -6.44 17.98
C LYS A 85 -24.37 -7.97 17.97
N THR A 86 -25.53 -8.62 18.11
CA THR A 86 -25.65 -10.09 18.09
C THR A 86 -25.18 -10.67 16.75
N ILE A 87 -25.70 -10.18 15.63
CA ILE A 87 -25.35 -10.68 14.29
C ILE A 87 -23.87 -10.37 13.95
N ALA A 88 -23.38 -9.17 14.30
CA ALA A 88 -21.97 -8.84 14.14
C ALA A 88 -21.04 -9.81 14.89
N SER A 89 -21.45 -10.31 16.06
CA SER A 89 -20.66 -11.27 16.83
C SER A 89 -20.47 -12.64 16.16
N GLU A 90 -21.26 -12.97 15.12
CA GLU A 90 -21.03 -14.18 14.31
C GLU A 90 -19.64 -14.16 13.64
N TRP A 91 -19.16 -12.99 13.19
CA TRP A 91 -17.81 -12.87 12.67
C TRP A 91 -16.74 -13.20 13.71
N GLU A 92 -16.93 -12.84 15.00
CA GLU A 92 -16.00 -13.16 16.08
C GLU A 92 -15.95 -14.68 16.42
N GLN A 93 -16.88 -15.48 15.89
CA GLN A 93 -16.82 -16.94 16.02
C GLN A 93 -15.72 -17.55 15.15
N TYR A 94 -15.29 -16.85 14.11
CA TYR A 94 -14.28 -17.30 13.14
C TYR A 94 -13.03 -16.41 13.16
N ALA A 95 -13.22 -15.09 13.29
CA ALA A 95 -12.18 -14.10 13.42
C ALA A 95 -11.65 -14.02 14.87
N GLY A 96 -10.33 -13.89 15.03
CA GLY A 96 -9.64 -13.63 16.29
C GLY A 96 -9.62 -12.16 16.72
N ILE A 97 -10.48 -11.32 16.14
CA ILE A 97 -10.63 -9.89 16.47
C ILE A 97 -11.93 -9.66 17.26
N LYS A 98 -11.98 -8.55 18.02
CA LYS A 98 -13.14 -8.18 18.85
C LYS A 98 -13.73 -6.81 18.50
N PHE A 99 -15.05 -6.72 18.61
CA PHE A 99 -15.83 -5.50 18.47
C PHE A 99 -16.11 -4.89 19.85
N HIS A 100 -15.60 -3.69 20.06
CA HIS A 100 -15.77 -2.94 21.32
C HIS A 100 -16.82 -1.86 21.13
N PHE A 101 -18.08 -2.17 21.43
CA PHE A 101 -19.17 -1.20 21.39
C PHE A 101 -19.07 -0.22 22.55
N VAL A 102 -18.92 1.06 22.25
CA VAL A 102 -18.72 2.15 23.21
C VAL A 102 -19.85 3.18 23.17
N GLU A 103 -19.97 3.96 24.25
CA GLU A 103 -20.97 5.03 24.38
C GLU A 103 -20.75 6.16 23.37
N ALA A 104 -21.83 6.85 22.98
CA ALA A 104 -21.80 7.88 21.93
C ALA A 104 -20.78 9.02 22.20
N GLY A 105 -20.55 9.36 23.48
CA GLY A 105 -19.58 10.37 23.90
C GLY A 105 -18.10 9.94 23.84
N GLN A 106 -17.82 8.64 23.69
CA GLN A 106 -16.47 8.13 23.57
C GLN A 106 -15.94 8.25 22.13
N LYS A 107 -14.62 8.18 21.96
CA LYS A 107 -14.01 8.07 20.63
C LYS A 107 -14.13 6.64 20.14
N ALA A 108 -14.48 6.47 18.87
CA ALA A 108 -14.58 5.17 18.22
C ALA A 108 -13.91 5.25 16.85
N ASP A 109 -13.27 4.15 16.43
CA ASP A 109 -12.70 4.03 15.09
C ASP A 109 -13.80 3.93 14.02
N VAL A 110 -14.90 3.26 14.36
CA VAL A 110 -16.07 3.06 13.50
C VAL A 110 -17.29 3.76 14.11
N ARG A 111 -18.03 4.47 13.26
CA ARG A 111 -19.20 5.28 13.62
C ARG A 111 -20.37 4.87 12.74
N ILE A 112 -21.32 4.13 13.32
CA ILE A 112 -22.50 3.63 12.64
C ILE A 112 -23.63 4.65 12.77
N ALA A 113 -24.27 5.00 11.65
CA ALA A 113 -25.51 5.76 11.63
C ALA A 113 -26.66 4.98 10.97
N PHE A 114 -27.87 5.46 11.21
CA PHE A 114 -29.12 4.97 10.64
C PHE A 114 -29.79 6.08 9.86
N ASP A 115 -30.35 5.76 8.69
CA ASP A 115 -31.12 6.68 7.84
C ASP A 115 -30.45 8.07 7.67
N TRP A 116 -29.13 8.07 7.50
CA TRP A 116 -28.29 9.28 7.65
C TRP A 116 -28.66 10.37 6.64
N ASN A 117 -28.79 11.61 7.12
CA ASN A 117 -29.33 12.75 6.36
C ASN A 117 -30.72 12.49 5.74
N GLY A 118 -31.55 11.64 6.36
CA GLY A 118 -32.88 11.29 5.87
C GLY A 118 -32.87 10.32 4.69
N ASN A 119 -31.80 9.55 4.52
CA ASN A 119 -31.65 8.56 3.45
C ASN A 119 -31.80 7.14 3.99
N ASP A 120 -32.97 6.56 3.74
CA ASP A 120 -33.40 5.20 4.14
C ASP A 120 -33.09 4.11 3.08
N TRP A 121 -32.50 4.47 1.95
CA TRP A 121 -32.22 3.53 0.85
C TRP A 121 -30.73 3.21 0.65
N LEU A 122 -29.84 3.83 1.43
CA LEU A 122 -28.39 3.77 1.27
C LEU A 122 -27.69 3.07 2.44
N THR A 123 -27.08 1.91 2.18
CA THR A 123 -26.28 1.14 3.16
C THR A 123 -24.83 1.05 2.70
N TRP A 124 -23.87 1.42 3.54
CA TRP A 124 -22.44 1.44 3.16
C TRP A 124 -21.48 1.42 4.35
N SER A 125 -20.21 1.12 4.09
CA SER A 125 -19.10 1.31 5.03
C SER A 125 -17.83 1.81 4.32
N TYR A 126 -16.93 2.47 5.06
CA TYR A 126 -15.51 2.44 4.67
C TYR A 126 -14.96 1.04 4.92
N THR A 127 -14.02 0.60 4.07
CA THR A 127 -13.42 -0.73 4.20
C THR A 127 -12.31 -0.74 5.23
N GLY A 128 -12.43 -1.54 6.27
CA GLY A 128 -11.36 -1.75 7.25
C GLY A 128 -10.93 -0.46 7.95
N ASN A 129 -9.63 -0.33 8.19
CA ASN A 129 -9.02 0.80 8.89
C ASN A 129 -9.10 2.14 8.14
N ASP A 130 -9.65 2.18 6.90
CA ASP A 130 -9.98 3.45 6.21
C ASP A 130 -10.92 4.33 7.06
N ALA A 131 -11.74 3.73 7.92
CA ALA A 131 -12.58 4.44 8.89
C ALA A 131 -11.78 5.39 9.83
N LYS A 132 -10.50 5.08 10.11
CA LYS A 132 -9.60 5.93 10.91
C LYS A 132 -9.14 7.20 10.17
N LYS A 133 -9.25 7.25 8.84
CA LYS A 133 -8.89 8.43 8.03
C LYS A 133 -9.92 9.56 8.19
N ILE A 134 -11.11 9.25 8.69
CA ILE A 134 -12.15 10.21 9.03
C ILE A 134 -11.95 10.65 10.48
N SER A 135 -11.29 11.79 10.68
CA SER A 135 -10.97 12.32 12.01
C SER A 135 -12.18 12.92 12.75
N ASP A 136 -13.19 13.40 12.02
CA ASP A 136 -14.43 13.92 12.59
C ASP A 136 -15.26 12.78 13.21
N GLN A 137 -15.52 12.90 14.51
CA GLN A 137 -16.26 11.94 15.31
C GLN A 137 -17.79 12.10 15.22
N ALA A 138 -18.28 13.14 14.55
CA ALA A 138 -19.69 13.32 14.20
C ALA A 138 -20.03 12.76 12.80
N GLN A 139 -19.04 12.43 11.96
CA GLN A 139 -19.28 11.82 10.65
C GLN A 139 -19.37 10.29 10.75
N PRO A 140 -20.35 9.65 10.08
CA PRO A 140 -20.41 8.20 10.00
C PRO A 140 -19.25 7.62 9.19
N THR A 141 -18.87 6.41 9.53
CA THR A 141 -18.03 5.54 8.69
C THR A 141 -18.76 4.28 8.22
N ALA A 142 -19.94 4.02 8.75
CA ALA A 142 -20.88 3.08 8.20
C ALA A 142 -22.31 3.62 8.38
N VAL A 143 -23.21 3.28 7.46
CA VAL A 143 -24.62 3.65 7.50
C VAL A 143 -25.46 2.42 7.15
N PHE A 144 -26.54 2.23 7.90
CA PHE A 144 -27.65 1.35 7.52
C PHE A 144 -28.86 2.19 7.11
N GLY A 145 -29.39 1.95 5.90
CA GLY A 145 -30.62 2.57 5.43
C GLY A 145 -31.82 1.61 5.53
N GLY A 146 -32.92 2.06 6.10
CA GLY A 146 -34.24 1.44 5.95
C GLY A 146 -34.36 0.04 6.54
N LEU A 147 -33.69 -0.23 7.66
CA LEU A 147 -33.73 -1.52 8.37
C LEU A 147 -35.17 -1.92 8.76
N GLN A 148 -36.02 -0.94 9.03
CA GLN A 148 -37.45 -1.09 9.34
C GLN A 148 -38.28 -1.69 8.20
N TYR A 149 -37.76 -1.70 6.97
CA TYR A 149 -38.43 -2.28 5.80
C TYR A 149 -37.82 -3.63 5.37
N GLN A 150 -37.07 -4.30 6.27
CA GLN A 150 -36.41 -5.58 6.00
C GLN A 150 -37.12 -6.74 6.71
N ASP A 151 -37.12 -7.90 6.06
CA ASP A 151 -37.32 -9.17 6.75
C ASP A 151 -36.05 -9.58 7.53
N GLU A 152 -36.17 -10.61 8.39
CA GLU A 152 -35.06 -11.02 9.26
C GLU A 152 -33.83 -11.53 8.49
N GLN A 153 -34.01 -12.12 7.29
CA GLN A 153 -32.90 -12.61 6.48
C GLN A 153 -32.17 -11.44 5.82
N GLN A 154 -32.91 -10.49 5.24
CA GLN A 154 -32.36 -9.25 4.67
C GLN A 154 -31.58 -8.45 5.73
N PHE A 155 -32.17 -8.26 6.91
CA PHE A 155 -31.52 -7.59 8.04
C PHE A 155 -30.21 -8.31 8.42
N LYS A 156 -30.23 -9.65 8.54
CA LYS A 156 -29.03 -10.42 8.87
C LYS A 156 -27.93 -10.26 7.83
N GLY A 157 -28.24 -10.48 6.55
CA GLY A 157 -27.26 -10.38 5.47
C GLY A 157 -26.62 -8.99 5.37
N ASP A 158 -27.40 -7.93 5.58
CA ASP A 158 -26.88 -6.56 5.53
C ASP A 158 -25.97 -6.22 6.71
N VAL A 159 -26.31 -6.67 7.93
CA VAL A 159 -25.42 -6.52 9.08
C VAL A 159 -24.13 -7.31 8.85
N LEU A 160 -24.21 -8.57 8.44
CA LEU A 160 -23.02 -9.38 8.15
C LEU A 160 -22.13 -8.75 7.08
N ARG A 161 -22.72 -8.22 6.00
CA ARG A 161 -22.02 -7.58 4.87
C ARG A 161 -21.37 -6.24 5.25
N VAL A 162 -22.06 -5.38 5.99
CA VAL A 162 -21.49 -4.13 6.52
C VAL A 162 -20.37 -4.43 7.52
N PHE A 163 -20.55 -5.43 8.40
CA PHE A 163 -19.49 -5.83 9.32
C PHE A 163 -18.32 -6.53 8.63
N GLY A 164 -18.55 -7.22 7.51
CA GLY A 164 -17.49 -7.71 6.63
C GLY A 164 -16.68 -6.56 6.03
N GLN A 165 -17.34 -5.51 5.54
CA GLN A 165 -16.65 -4.28 5.11
C GLN A 165 -15.89 -3.60 6.25
N ILE A 166 -16.49 -3.49 7.44
CA ILE A 166 -15.80 -3.00 8.63
C ILE A 166 -14.57 -3.85 8.94
N LEU A 167 -14.62 -5.17 8.81
CA LEU A 167 -13.47 -6.07 9.00
C LEU A 167 -12.39 -5.96 7.90
N GLY A 168 -12.69 -5.29 6.79
CA GLY A 168 -11.78 -5.06 5.68
C GLY A 168 -12.00 -5.97 4.47
N LEU A 169 -13.15 -6.66 4.38
CA LEU A 169 -13.59 -7.38 3.18
C LEU A 169 -14.26 -6.40 2.19
N GLU A 170 -14.32 -6.74 0.91
CA GLU A 170 -15.11 -6.01 -0.11
C GLU A 170 -15.93 -7.00 -0.97
N TYR A 171 -16.63 -6.54 -2.01
CA TYR A 171 -17.63 -7.36 -2.72
C TYR A 171 -17.04 -8.49 -3.57
N GLU A 172 -17.58 -9.71 -3.43
CA GLU A 172 -17.10 -10.94 -4.08
C GLU A 172 -17.16 -10.89 -5.62
N GLN A 173 -18.03 -10.06 -6.19
CA GLN A 173 -18.05 -9.69 -7.62
C GLN A 173 -16.71 -9.11 -8.09
N ARG A 174 -15.97 -8.52 -7.16
CA ARG A 174 -14.58 -8.16 -7.33
C ARG A 174 -13.73 -9.34 -6.84
N HIS A 175 -13.70 -10.38 -7.66
CA HIS A 175 -12.74 -11.49 -7.61
C HIS A 175 -12.23 -11.77 -9.03
N GLN A 176 -10.96 -12.18 -9.21
CA GLN A 176 -10.35 -12.32 -10.55
C GLN A 176 -11.14 -13.24 -11.47
N GLN A 177 -11.64 -14.35 -10.92
CA GLN A 177 -12.42 -15.35 -11.64
C GLN A 177 -13.89 -14.96 -11.81
N TRP A 178 -14.35 -13.77 -11.37
CA TRP A 178 -15.75 -13.34 -11.51
C TRP A 178 -16.21 -13.28 -12.97
N THR A 179 -15.31 -13.26 -13.97
CA THR A 179 -15.69 -13.18 -15.39
C THR A 179 -15.93 -14.53 -16.08
N GLU A 180 -15.59 -15.68 -15.48
CA GLU A 180 -15.37 -16.91 -16.27
C GLU A 180 -16.59 -17.82 -16.56
N ASN A 181 -17.63 -17.91 -15.70
CA ASN A 181 -18.67 -18.98 -15.75
C ASN A 181 -20.18 -18.58 -15.63
N GLY A 182 -20.73 -17.49 -16.22
CA GLY A 182 -22.14 -17.12 -15.92
C GLY A 182 -22.76 -15.84 -16.53
N TYR A 183 -24.08 -15.63 -16.30
CA TYR A 183 -24.89 -14.57 -16.93
C TYR A 183 -24.49 -13.14 -16.53
N TRP A 184 -24.18 -12.93 -15.25
CA TRP A 184 -23.73 -11.64 -14.68
C TRP A 184 -22.25 -11.32 -14.96
N ARG A 185 -21.59 -12.18 -15.73
CA ARG A 185 -20.17 -12.10 -16.07
C ARG A 185 -19.92 -11.47 -17.44
N ASN A 186 -20.99 -11.05 -18.14
CA ASN A 186 -20.95 -10.24 -19.35
C ASN A 186 -21.08 -8.74 -18.97
N PRO A 187 -20.06 -7.89 -19.24
CA PRO A 187 -20.08 -6.49 -18.84
C PRO A 187 -21.21 -5.65 -19.45
N GLU A 188 -21.66 -5.97 -20.67
CA GLU A 188 -22.73 -5.23 -21.37
C GLU A 188 -24.10 -5.52 -20.76
N LYS A 189 -24.37 -6.79 -20.40
CA LYS A 189 -25.60 -7.18 -19.70
C LYS A 189 -25.65 -6.63 -18.29
N LEU A 190 -24.51 -6.63 -17.60
CA LEU A 190 -24.38 -6.05 -16.27
C LEU A 190 -24.59 -4.52 -16.32
N GLN A 191 -23.96 -3.84 -17.28
CA GLN A 191 -24.19 -2.42 -17.57
C GLN A 191 -25.67 -2.13 -17.83
N ALA A 192 -26.28 -2.84 -18.78
CA ALA A 192 -27.68 -2.65 -19.14
C ALA A 192 -28.62 -2.90 -17.95
N TYR A 193 -28.32 -3.87 -17.08
CA TYR A 193 -29.08 -4.07 -15.84
C TYR A 193 -28.97 -2.87 -14.89
N TRP A 194 -27.77 -2.32 -14.70
CA TRP A 194 -27.56 -1.18 -13.81
C TRP A 194 -28.14 0.13 -14.33
N GLU A 195 -28.03 0.38 -15.64
CA GLU A 195 -28.64 1.53 -16.30
C GLU A 195 -30.18 1.46 -16.27
N ASP A 196 -30.77 0.26 -16.41
CA ASP A 196 -32.22 -0.03 -16.29
C ASP A 196 -32.69 0.13 -14.82
N PHE A 197 -31.91 -0.36 -13.86
CA PHE A 197 -32.23 -0.31 -12.42
C PHE A 197 -32.14 1.10 -11.81
N PHE A 198 -31.28 1.96 -12.36
CA PHE A 198 -31.14 3.37 -11.95
C PHE A 198 -31.68 4.38 -12.98
N ASP A 199 -32.56 3.98 -13.90
CA ASP A 199 -33.19 4.94 -14.80
C ASP A 199 -33.92 6.05 -13.99
N GLY A 200 -33.70 7.30 -14.40
CA GLY A 200 -34.14 8.49 -13.66
C GLY A 200 -33.19 9.02 -12.58
N TYR A 201 -32.13 8.30 -12.19
CA TYR A 201 -31.11 8.74 -11.23
C TYR A 201 -29.82 9.21 -11.93
N THR A 202 -28.99 10.03 -11.26
CA THR A 202 -27.70 10.51 -11.79
C THR A 202 -26.53 9.70 -11.23
N MET A 203 -26.56 8.38 -11.41
CA MET A 203 -25.50 7.45 -11.01
C MET A 203 -24.60 7.13 -12.22
N ASP A 204 -23.28 7.26 -12.11
CA ASP A 204 -22.36 6.88 -13.19
C ASP A 204 -21.98 5.40 -13.08
N TRP A 205 -22.23 4.63 -14.14
CA TRP A 205 -21.84 3.24 -14.25
C TRP A 205 -20.32 3.02 -14.11
N ALA A 206 -19.49 3.98 -14.52
CA ALA A 206 -18.05 3.91 -14.29
C ALA A 206 -17.69 3.95 -12.79
N GLU A 207 -18.40 4.75 -11.99
CA GLU A 207 -18.19 4.84 -10.54
C GLU A 207 -18.72 3.59 -9.81
N ILE A 208 -19.90 3.07 -10.19
CA ILE A 208 -20.44 1.82 -9.63
C ILE A 208 -19.47 0.66 -9.89
N ARG A 209 -18.96 0.55 -11.13
CA ARG A 209 -17.97 -0.49 -11.48
C ARG A 209 -16.76 -0.43 -10.57
N GLN A 210 -16.13 0.73 -10.43
CA GLN A 210 -14.95 0.93 -9.59
C GLN A 210 -15.10 0.33 -8.18
N TYR A 211 -16.26 0.44 -7.53
CA TYR A 211 -16.46 -0.02 -6.15
C TYR A 211 -17.09 -1.41 -5.99
N VAL A 212 -17.72 -1.98 -7.02
CA VAL A 212 -18.53 -3.21 -6.89
C VAL A 212 -18.15 -4.31 -7.91
N PHE A 213 -17.54 -3.99 -9.05
CA PHE A 213 -17.31 -4.99 -10.13
C PHE A 213 -15.93 -4.93 -10.78
N ASP A 214 -15.23 -3.80 -10.70
CA ASP A 214 -14.00 -3.62 -11.46
C ASP A 214 -12.90 -4.55 -10.98
N PRO A 215 -12.09 -5.09 -11.91
CA PRO A 215 -10.91 -5.81 -11.56
C PRO A 215 -9.91 -5.03 -10.72
N LEU A 216 -9.29 -5.79 -9.85
CA LEU A 216 -8.93 -5.39 -8.51
C LEU A 216 -7.51 -6.01 -8.27
N THR A 217 -6.64 -5.92 -9.26
CA THR A 217 -5.42 -6.74 -9.41
C THR A 217 -4.28 -6.40 -8.44
N SER A 218 -3.18 -7.16 -8.53
CA SER A 218 -1.89 -6.78 -7.93
C SER A 218 -1.32 -5.44 -8.45
N GLU A 219 -1.98 -4.79 -9.43
CA GLU A 219 -1.59 -3.48 -9.96
C GLU A 219 -2.32 -2.30 -9.28
N ASN A 220 -3.50 -2.51 -8.67
CA ASN A 220 -4.26 -1.45 -7.98
C ASN A 220 -4.46 -1.69 -6.45
N THR A 221 -3.93 -2.79 -5.93
CA THR A 221 -3.90 -3.16 -4.49
C THR A 221 -2.58 -2.85 -3.79
N LEU A 222 -2.64 -2.55 -2.47
CA LEU A 222 -1.45 -2.50 -1.62
C LEU A 222 -1.09 -3.86 -1.00
N GLN A 223 -2.09 -4.65 -0.58
CA GLN A 223 -1.88 -6.03 -0.15
C GLN A 223 -3.06 -6.91 -0.56
N LEU A 224 -2.99 -7.49 -1.77
CA LEU A 224 -3.96 -8.46 -2.25
C LEU A 224 -4.01 -9.72 -1.35
N LEU A 225 -5.20 -10.18 -0.95
CA LEU A 225 -5.40 -11.35 -0.09
C LEU A 225 -6.49 -12.29 -0.59
N GLU A 226 -6.41 -12.79 -1.81
CA GLU A 226 -7.51 -13.58 -2.39
C GLU A 226 -7.78 -14.98 -1.77
N THR A 227 -9.03 -15.43 -1.93
CA THR A 227 -9.44 -16.84 -1.92
C THR A 227 -8.92 -17.53 -3.18
N LYS A 228 -8.82 -18.87 -3.17
CA LYS A 228 -8.30 -19.63 -4.33
C LYS A 228 -9.30 -19.70 -5.49
N GLU A 229 -10.58 -19.71 -5.13
CA GLU A 229 -11.72 -19.90 -6.00
C GLU A 229 -12.82 -18.92 -5.56
N LEU A 230 -13.62 -18.47 -6.53
CA LEU A 230 -14.78 -17.59 -6.29
C LEU A 230 -15.81 -18.26 -5.37
N ASP A 231 -16.24 -17.58 -4.31
CA ASP A 231 -17.29 -18.08 -3.42
C ASP A 231 -18.65 -17.44 -3.72
N GLU A 232 -19.40 -18.03 -4.67
CA GLU A 232 -20.75 -17.56 -5.02
C GLU A 232 -21.75 -17.61 -3.84
N ALA A 233 -21.44 -18.33 -2.74
CA ALA A 233 -22.25 -18.39 -1.53
C ALA A 233 -21.86 -17.35 -0.46
N SER A 234 -20.76 -16.60 -0.65
CA SER A 234 -20.28 -15.58 0.30
C SER A 234 -21.33 -14.52 0.61
N VAL A 235 -21.45 -14.13 1.87
CA VAL A 235 -22.28 -12.98 2.28
C VAL A 235 -21.80 -11.66 1.65
N MET A 236 -20.51 -11.60 1.26
CA MET A 236 -19.91 -10.47 0.57
C MET A 236 -20.30 -10.38 -0.92
N ALA A 237 -21.07 -11.33 -1.45
CA ALA A 237 -21.73 -11.14 -2.73
C ALA A 237 -22.72 -9.95 -2.67
N TRP A 238 -22.58 -9.02 -3.60
CA TRP A 238 -23.45 -7.87 -3.80
C TRP A 238 -24.90 -8.31 -4.12
N PRO A 239 -25.90 -7.87 -3.33
CA PRO A 239 -27.32 -8.20 -3.52
C PRO A 239 -27.94 -7.62 -4.81
N TYR A 240 -28.59 -8.44 -5.65
CA TYR A 240 -29.20 -7.96 -6.91
C TYR A 240 -30.66 -8.41 -7.10
N TYR A 241 -31.44 -7.62 -7.82
CA TYR A 241 -32.85 -7.88 -8.12
C TYR A 241 -33.06 -8.58 -9.47
N VAL A 242 -34.07 -9.44 -9.59
CA VAL A 242 -34.38 -10.16 -10.85
C VAL A 242 -35.21 -9.28 -11.81
N ARG A 243 -34.75 -9.13 -13.06
CA ARG A 243 -35.40 -8.26 -14.07
C ARG A 243 -36.86 -8.61 -14.39
N SER A 244 -37.24 -9.89 -14.36
CA SER A 244 -38.62 -10.34 -14.62
C SER A 244 -39.57 -10.15 -13.43
N GLN A 245 -39.04 -9.88 -12.23
CA GLN A 245 -39.77 -9.70 -10.99
C GLN A 245 -39.01 -8.69 -10.12
N THR A 246 -39.28 -7.39 -10.33
CA THR A 246 -38.60 -6.24 -9.70
C THR A 246 -38.73 -6.14 -8.17
N LEU A 247 -39.17 -7.21 -7.51
CA LEU A 247 -39.49 -7.31 -6.09
C LEU A 247 -38.68 -8.39 -5.35
N LYS A 248 -37.89 -9.23 -6.04
CA LYS A 248 -37.11 -10.28 -5.40
C LYS A 248 -35.61 -9.94 -5.39
N LEU A 249 -35.09 -9.64 -4.21
CA LEU A 249 -33.66 -9.56 -3.93
C LEU A 249 -33.05 -10.98 -3.90
N LEU A 250 -31.99 -11.17 -4.67
CA LEU A 250 -31.11 -12.33 -4.61
C LEU A 250 -29.81 -11.92 -3.92
N ALA A 251 -29.60 -12.48 -2.74
CA ALA A 251 -28.44 -12.23 -1.90
C ALA A 251 -28.19 -13.45 -1.02
N ASN A 252 -26.96 -13.53 -0.50
CA ASN A 252 -26.61 -14.44 0.57
C ASN A 252 -26.82 -13.73 1.91
N TYR A 253 -27.41 -14.43 2.87
CA TYR A 253 -27.83 -13.88 4.18
C TYR A 253 -27.10 -14.53 5.37
N GLU A 254 -26.19 -15.47 5.08
CA GLU A 254 -25.48 -16.32 6.03
C GLU A 254 -23.99 -16.35 5.67
N LEU A 255 -23.13 -16.58 6.66
CA LEU A 255 -21.69 -16.79 6.41
C LEU A 255 -21.46 -18.14 5.71
N SER A 256 -20.83 -18.11 4.54
CA SER A 256 -20.39 -19.32 3.84
C SER A 256 -19.18 -19.97 4.55
N GLU A 257 -18.80 -21.19 4.14
CA GLU A 257 -17.53 -21.77 4.60
C GLU A 257 -16.30 -21.03 4.04
N GLY A 258 -16.43 -20.36 2.89
CA GLY A 258 -15.41 -19.47 2.35
C GLY A 258 -15.23 -18.23 3.22
N ASP A 259 -16.30 -17.54 3.61
CA ASP A 259 -16.31 -16.40 4.53
C ASP A 259 -15.60 -16.75 5.85
N LYS A 260 -16.00 -17.88 6.47
CA LYS A 260 -15.47 -18.37 7.75
C LYS A 260 -13.98 -18.71 7.66
N THR A 261 -13.58 -19.44 6.61
CA THR A 261 -12.18 -19.81 6.39
C THR A 261 -11.33 -18.59 6.07
N PHE A 262 -11.86 -17.68 5.27
CA PHE A 262 -11.16 -16.48 4.85
C PHE A 262 -10.98 -15.48 6.01
N ILE A 263 -12.01 -15.24 6.81
CA ILE A 263 -11.88 -14.35 7.97
C ILE A 263 -11.01 -14.95 9.08
N ALA A 264 -11.00 -16.28 9.24
CA ALA A 264 -10.07 -16.95 10.15
C ALA A 264 -8.61 -16.84 9.67
N LYS A 265 -8.37 -16.84 8.35
CA LYS A 265 -7.05 -16.52 7.76
C LYS A 265 -6.71 -15.03 7.90
N LEU A 266 -7.69 -14.14 7.74
CA LEU A 266 -7.50 -12.69 7.86
C LEU A 266 -7.30 -12.25 9.32
N TYR A 267 -7.89 -12.95 10.29
CA TYR A 267 -7.74 -12.74 11.73
C TYR A 267 -7.67 -14.09 12.47
N PRO A 268 -6.48 -14.71 12.60
CA PRO A 268 -6.34 -16.03 13.23
C PRO A 268 -6.64 -16.01 14.72
N LYS A 269 -7.38 -17.01 15.23
CA LYS A 269 -7.63 -17.16 16.67
C LYS A 269 -6.40 -17.70 17.40
N ASN A 270 -6.00 -17.01 18.48
CA ASN A 270 -4.96 -17.50 19.39
C ASN A 270 -5.54 -18.63 20.25
N GLY A 271 -5.25 -19.88 19.88
CA GLY A 271 -5.62 -21.08 20.65
C GLY A 271 -6.57 -22.03 19.92
N SER A 272 -6.02 -22.88 19.06
CA SER A 272 -6.63 -24.16 18.68
C SER A 272 -5.53 -25.20 18.55
N GLU A 273 -5.41 -26.06 19.55
CA GLU A 273 -4.31 -27.02 19.68
C GLU A 273 -4.37 -28.15 18.64
N SER A 274 -3.22 -28.48 18.05
CA SER A 274 -2.93 -29.88 17.72
C SER A 274 -2.65 -30.60 19.04
N GLY A 275 -3.58 -31.46 19.47
CA GLY A 275 -3.58 -31.96 20.85
C GLY A 275 -2.43 -32.90 21.23
N SER A 276 -1.98 -32.76 22.47
CA SER A 276 -1.38 -33.84 23.27
C SER A 276 -1.55 -33.52 24.76
N GLU A 277 -1.90 -34.51 25.57
CA GLU A 277 -2.34 -34.33 26.95
C GLU A 277 -1.25 -33.92 27.97
N SER A 278 -1.76 -33.45 29.12
CA SER A 278 -1.18 -33.50 30.48
C SER A 278 -0.31 -32.31 30.96
N GLY A 279 -0.65 -31.81 32.15
CA GLY A 279 0.11 -30.77 32.87
C GLY A 279 -0.75 -29.71 33.54
N SER A 280 -1.42 -30.04 34.65
CA SER A 280 -2.09 -29.05 35.49
C SER A 280 -1.07 -28.21 36.27
N GLU A 281 -1.22 -26.88 36.30
CA GLU A 281 -1.24 -26.13 37.56
C GLU A 281 -1.84 -24.72 37.43
N ASN A 282 -2.38 -24.21 38.54
CA ASN A 282 -3.10 -22.94 38.60
C ASN A 282 -2.15 -21.74 38.80
N GLY A 283 -2.38 -20.66 38.04
CA GLY A 283 -1.78 -19.35 38.30
C GLY A 283 -2.56 -18.27 37.58
N SER A 284 -3.35 -17.48 38.32
CA SER A 284 -4.12 -16.38 37.74
C SER A 284 -3.22 -15.17 37.50
N GLU A 285 -3.07 -14.72 36.25
CA GLU A 285 -2.66 -13.34 35.99
C GLU A 285 -3.26 -12.80 34.71
N ASN A 286 -3.94 -11.66 34.84
CA ASN A 286 -4.69 -11.02 33.77
C ASN A 286 -3.73 -10.08 33.02
N SER A 287 -3.03 -10.61 32.00
CA SER A 287 -2.06 -9.84 31.20
C SER A 287 -2.18 -10.19 29.73
N THR A 288 -2.65 -9.23 28.94
CA THR A 288 -2.67 -9.29 27.47
C THR A 288 -1.22 -9.16 26.96
N THR A 289 -0.46 -10.26 27.04
CA THR A 289 0.95 -10.27 26.62
C THR A 289 1.08 -10.17 25.10
N SER A 290 1.09 -8.92 24.60
CA SER A 290 1.47 -8.64 23.21
C SER A 290 2.85 -9.24 22.93
N ASN A 291 3.03 -9.75 21.71
CA ASN A 291 4.21 -10.52 21.38
C ASN A 291 5.43 -9.59 21.29
N THR A 292 6.42 -9.79 22.17
CA THR A 292 7.62 -8.96 22.23
C THR A 292 8.76 -9.54 21.40
N ILE A 293 9.75 -8.73 21.04
CA ILE A 293 11.02 -9.16 20.44
C ILE A 293 11.64 -10.30 21.25
N GLN A 294 11.65 -10.19 22.59
CA GLN A 294 12.22 -11.23 23.44
C GLN A 294 11.51 -12.57 23.20
N LYS A 295 10.18 -12.62 23.37
CA LYS A 295 9.38 -13.84 23.27
C LYS A 295 9.31 -14.40 21.84
N ALA A 296 9.09 -13.52 20.87
CA ALA A 296 8.77 -13.90 19.50
C ALA A 296 10.00 -14.21 18.64
N TRP A 297 11.14 -13.56 18.92
CA TRP A 297 12.32 -13.57 18.07
C TRP A 297 13.57 -14.11 18.77
N VAL A 298 13.81 -13.74 20.03
CA VAL A 298 15.03 -14.14 20.76
C VAL A 298 14.87 -15.50 21.43
N ASP A 299 13.79 -15.72 22.18
CA ASP A 299 13.47 -17.00 22.83
C ASP A 299 13.17 -18.10 21.81
N ALA A 300 12.61 -17.72 20.65
CA ALA A 300 12.45 -18.59 19.47
C ALA A 300 13.77 -18.89 18.72
N GLY A 301 14.89 -18.27 19.13
CA GLY A 301 16.22 -18.49 18.55
C GLY A 301 16.43 -17.88 17.16
N TYR A 302 15.52 -17.04 16.66
CA TYR A 302 15.65 -16.37 15.35
C TYR A 302 16.64 -15.19 15.38
N PHE A 303 16.76 -14.53 16.53
CA PHE A 303 17.65 -13.38 16.74
C PHE A 303 18.40 -13.50 18.07
N VAL A 304 19.48 -12.74 18.20
CA VAL A 304 20.14 -12.47 19.50
C VAL A 304 20.31 -10.97 19.68
N TRP A 305 20.18 -10.49 20.91
CA TRP A 305 20.51 -9.11 21.27
C TRP A 305 22.00 -8.83 21.05
N ASN A 306 22.29 -7.60 20.62
CA ASN A 306 23.63 -7.13 20.32
C ASN A 306 23.81 -5.71 20.88
N TYR A 307 24.93 -5.46 21.55
CA TYR A 307 25.18 -4.26 22.38
C TYR A 307 26.51 -3.56 22.02
N ASP A 308 26.94 -3.66 20.77
CA ASP A 308 28.22 -3.14 20.29
C ASP A 308 28.21 -1.61 20.13
N ASP A 309 29.35 -0.95 20.38
CA ASP A 309 29.59 0.48 20.14
C ASP A 309 28.55 1.44 20.79
N GLY A 310 27.85 0.99 21.83
CA GLY A 310 26.77 1.76 22.48
C GLY A 310 25.43 1.74 21.71
N GLU A 311 25.33 0.92 20.67
CA GLU A 311 24.09 0.62 19.96
C GLU A 311 23.36 -0.55 20.61
N VAL A 312 22.03 -0.52 20.59
CA VAL A 312 21.18 -1.66 20.92
C VAL A 312 20.56 -2.13 19.61
N SER A 313 20.87 -3.36 19.21
CA SER A 313 20.43 -3.97 17.96
C SER A 313 20.13 -5.46 18.12
N LEU A 314 19.67 -6.08 17.04
CA LEU A 314 19.46 -7.52 16.95
C LEU A 314 20.29 -8.08 15.80
N ARG A 315 20.88 -9.26 16.01
CA ARG A 315 21.56 -10.04 14.98
C ARG A 315 20.73 -11.28 14.67
N ILE A 316 20.29 -11.42 13.42
CA ILE A 316 19.61 -12.64 12.94
C ILE A 316 20.54 -13.86 13.05
N THR A 317 19.98 -15.00 13.46
CA THR A 317 20.68 -16.28 13.53
C THR A 317 20.55 -17.06 12.23
N ALA A 318 21.30 -18.16 12.09
CA ALA A 318 21.09 -19.10 10.99
C ALA A 318 19.64 -19.65 10.93
N LEU A 319 18.99 -19.84 12.09
CA LEU A 319 17.59 -20.26 12.17
C LEU A 319 16.63 -19.14 11.71
N GLY A 320 16.90 -17.90 12.10
CA GLY A 320 16.16 -16.72 11.64
C GLY A 320 16.24 -16.53 10.12
N GLN A 321 17.42 -16.72 9.53
CA GLN A 321 17.61 -16.64 8.07
C GLN A 321 16.85 -17.73 7.30
N GLN A 322 16.45 -18.83 7.94
CA GLN A 322 15.61 -19.85 7.32
C GLN A 322 14.11 -19.50 7.27
N GLN A 323 13.66 -18.48 8.00
CA GLN A 323 12.25 -18.15 8.10
C GLN A 323 11.75 -17.43 6.83
N GLU A 324 10.62 -17.90 6.29
CA GLU A 324 9.91 -17.18 5.23
C GLU A 324 9.11 -15.99 5.77
N TYR A 325 8.67 -16.09 7.03
CA TYR A 325 7.91 -15.09 7.75
C TYR A 325 8.40 -15.06 9.19
N LEU A 326 8.51 -13.85 9.74
CA LEU A 326 8.75 -13.62 11.16
C LEU A 326 7.49 -12.97 11.74
N PRO A 327 7.12 -13.26 13.00
CA PRO A 327 5.95 -12.64 13.61
C PRO A 327 6.18 -11.13 13.81
N ASP A 328 5.12 -10.34 13.63
CA ASP A 328 5.10 -8.94 14.04
C ASP A 328 5.18 -8.84 15.59
N VAL A 329 5.76 -7.76 16.10
CA VAL A 329 5.98 -7.52 17.54
C VAL A 329 5.67 -6.07 17.93
N SER A 330 5.29 -5.84 19.18
CA SER A 330 4.83 -4.51 19.65
C SER A 330 5.94 -3.57 20.13
N ASP A 331 7.07 -4.11 20.59
CA ASP A 331 8.21 -3.37 21.13
C ASP A 331 9.34 -3.18 20.09
N GLY A 332 10.56 -2.84 20.54
CA GLY A 332 11.66 -2.33 19.70
C GLY A 332 12.07 -0.90 20.03
N GLU A 333 11.42 -0.28 21.02
CA GLU A 333 11.70 1.06 21.52
C GLU A 333 13.10 1.21 22.13
N GLN A 334 13.65 0.09 22.61
CA GLN A 334 15.01 -0.07 23.08
C GLN A 334 16.06 -0.08 21.96
N LEU A 335 15.66 -0.36 20.71
CA LEU A 335 16.58 -0.41 19.56
C LEU A 335 17.02 1.00 19.15
N THR A 336 18.33 1.17 19.01
CA THR A 336 18.94 2.38 18.43
C THR A 336 19.53 2.13 17.04
N SER A 337 19.65 0.85 16.64
CA SER A 337 20.23 0.44 15.36
C SER A 337 19.54 -0.82 14.80
N ALA A 338 19.19 -0.76 13.51
CA ALA A 338 18.74 -1.91 12.70
C ALA A 338 19.84 -2.37 11.73
N LYS A 339 21.10 -1.99 11.99
CA LYS A 339 22.25 -2.34 11.15
C LYS A 339 22.32 -3.85 10.95
N GLN A 340 22.27 -4.29 9.69
CA GLN A 340 22.33 -5.72 9.29
C GLN A 340 21.26 -6.62 9.93
N MET A 341 20.17 -6.07 10.48
CA MET A 341 19.22 -6.82 11.31
C MET A 341 18.66 -8.07 10.62
N PHE A 342 18.24 -7.97 9.36
CA PHE A 342 17.74 -9.09 8.55
C PHE A 342 18.73 -9.52 7.45
N TYR A 343 20.02 -9.16 7.59
CA TYR A 343 21.03 -9.39 6.55
C TYR A 343 21.09 -10.85 6.11
N GLY A 344 20.98 -11.08 4.80
CA GLY A 344 21.04 -12.42 4.20
C GLY A 344 19.87 -13.33 4.57
N ALA A 345 18.73 -12.81 5.05
CA ALA A 345 17.49 -13.56 5.22
C ALA A 345 16.87 -13.88 3.84
N THR A 346 17.54 -14.72 3.05
CA THR A 346 17.23 -14.98 1.64
C THR A 346 15.84 -15.56 1.42
N LYS A 347 15.27 -16.25 2.42
CA LYS A 347 13.91 -16.81 2.39
C LYS A 347 12.82 -15.84 2.83
N LEU A 348 13.14 -14.74 3.51
CA LEU A 348 12.15 -13.82 4.09
C LEU A 348 11.32 -13.17 2.98
N LYS A 349 10.01 -13.44 2.94
CA LYS A 349 9.09 -12.95 1.91
C LYS A 349 8.52 -11.58 2.24
N LYS A 350 8.26 -11.32 3.53
CA LYS A 350 7.75 -10.04 4.06
C LYS A 350 8.52 -9.69 5.32
N ALA A 351 8.94 -8.43 5.45
CA ALA A 351 9.58 -7.96 6.68
C ALA A 351 8.53 -7.77 7.81
N PRO A 352 8.84 -8.16 9.05
CA PRO A 352 7.90 -8.01 10.17
C PRO A 352 7.80 -6.56 10.64
N MET A 353 6.63 -6.19 11.17
CA MET A 353 6.42 -4.91 11.83
C MET A 353 6.92 -4.94 13.27
N PHE A 354 7.59 -3.85 13.67
CA PHE A 354 8.08 -3.63 15.03
C PHE A 354 8.33 -2.14 15.27
N ASN A 355 8.52 -1.75 16.52
CA ASN A 355 8.73 -0.35 16.87
C ASN A 355 10.14 0.12 16.48
N THR A 356 10.19 1.12 15.59
CA THR A 356 11.42 1.64 14.99
C THR A 356 11.74 3.08 15.42
N LYS A 357 10.94 3.67 16.31
CA LYS A 357 10.93 5.13 16.63
C LYS A 357 12.23 5.72 17.16
N ASN A 358 13.16 4.88 17.63
CA ASN A 358 14.45 5.28 18.21
C ASN A 358 15.66 4.84 17.37
N ILE A 359 15.44 4.17 16.24
CA ILE A 359 16.50 3.66 15.38
C ILE A 359 17.07 4.79 14.51
N ILE A 360 18.40 4.93 14.54
CA ILE A 360 19.14 5.96 13.80
C ILE A 360 19.80 5.37 12.54
N LYS A 361 20.15 4.07 12.55
CA LYS A 361 20.87 3.38 11.48
C LYS A 361 20.06 2.23 10.91
N PHE A 362 19.75 2.29 9.62
CA PHE A 362 19.09 1.24 8.83
C PHE A 362 20.06 0.59 7.80
N THR A 363 21.36 0.87 7.96
CA THR A 363 22.47 0.37 7.13
C THR A 363 22.45 -1.15 6.96
N TYR A 364 22.39 -1.63 5.71
CA TYR A 364 22.26 -3.05 5.34
C TYR A 364 21.07 -3.82 5.94
N MET A 365 20.03 -3.15 6.48
CA MET A 365 18.96 -3.82 7.25
C MET A 365 18.35 -5.04 6.53
N PHE A 366 18.05 -4.93 5.23
CA PHE A 366 17.49 -6.00 4.41
C PHE A 366 18.45 -6.47 3.29
N ALA A 367 19.74 -6.14 3.38
CA ALA A 367 20.67 -6.50 2.31
C ALA A 367 20.72 -8.01 2.10
N TYR A 368 20.66 -8.44 0.84
CA TYR A 368 20.58 -9.83 0.39
C TYR A 368 19.32 -10.60 0.85
N CYS A 369 18.23 -9.92 1.23
CA CYS A 369 16.90 -10.54 1.38
C CYS A 369 16.30 -10.79 -0.01
N THR A 370 16.78 -11.83 -0.72
CA THR A 370 16.48 -12.07 -2.13
C THR A 370 15.00 -12.34 -2.42
N SER A 371 14.27 -12.98 -1.50
CA SER A 371 12.83 -13.27 -1.63
C SER A 371 11.90 -12.17 -1.10
N LEU A 372 12.43 -11.07 -0.56
CA LEU A 372 11.63 -10.02 0.06
C LEU A 372 10.82 -9.26 -0.99
N THR A 373 9.49 -9.32 -0.91
CA THR A 373 8.58 -8.64 -1.84
C THR A 373 8.00 -7.35 -1.28
N SER A 374 7.94 -7.20 0.05
CA SER A 374 7.32 -6.06 0.71
C SER A 374 7.89 -5.80 2.11
N ILE A 375 7.85 -4.53 2.53
CA ILE A 375 8.15 -4.09 3.90
C ILE A 375 7.02 -3.20 4.43
N PRO A 376 6.78 -3.15 5.76
CA PRO A 376 5.83 -2.22 6.36
C PRO A 376 6.41 -0.79 6.41
N LEU A 377 5.56 0.18 6.75
CA LEU A 377 5.97 1.57 6.94
C LEU A 377 6.69 1.75 8.30
N TYR A 378 8.02 1.64 8.29
CA TYR A 378 8.83 1.91 9.48
C TYR A 378 8.97 3.40 9.78
N ASN A 379 8.97 3.75 11.07
CA ASN A 379 9.28 5.10 11.52
C ASN A 379 10.78 5.35 11.35
N THR A 380 11.10 6.17 10.37
CA THR A 380 12.46 6.49 9.91
C THR A 380 12.84 7.95 10.19
N SER A 381 12.00 8.68 10.93
CA SER A 381 12.17 10.13 11.20
C SER A 381 13.45 10.52 11.95
N LYS A 382 14.08 9.60 12.69
CA LYS A 382 15.39 9.80 13.34
C LYS A 382 16.57 9.24 12.55
N ALA A 383 16.32 8.57 11.42
CA ALA A 383 17.35 7.85 10.68
C ALA A 383 18.26 8.78 9.89
N ASN A 384 19.57 8.51 9.92
CA ASN A 384 20.56 9.24 9.12
C ASN A 384 21.37 8.33 8.16
N GLY A 385 21.35 7.01 8.36
CA GLY A 385 22.03 6.02 7.51
C GLY A 385 21.07 5.03 6.86
N PHE A 386 20.93 5.11 5.54
CA PHE A 386 20.14 4.21 4.67
C PHE A 386 21.03 3.38 3.72
N SER A 387 22.36 3.50 3.86
CA SER A 387 23.37 2.82 3.05
C SER A 387 23.08 1.33 2.86
N SER A 388 22.94 0.87 1.62
CA SER A 388 22.68 -0.52 1.25
C SER A 388 21.42 -1.15 1.87
N MET A 389 20.44 -0.37 2.36
CA MET A 389 19.28 -0.88 3.10
C MET A 389 18.52 -2.00 2.37
N PHE A 390 18.37 -1.90 1.05
CA PHE A 390 17.69 -2.86 0.17
C PHE A 390 18.62 -3.45 -0.91
N SER A 391 19.93 -3.48 -0.66
CA SER A 391 20.88 -4.00 -1.65
C SER A 391 20.64 -5.49 -1.89
N ASN A 392 20.56 -5.92 -3.15
CA ASN A 392 20.27 -7.29 -3.57
C ASN A 392 18.92 -7.84 -3.07
N CYS A 393 17.93 -6.98 -2.76
CA CYS A 393 16.53 -7.38 -2.62
C CYS A 393 15.92 -7.67 -4.00
N THR A 394 16.29 -8.80 -4.60
CA THR A 394 15.99 -9.11 -6.01
C THR A 394 14.50 -9.27 -6.33
N SER A 395 13.66 -9.61 -5.35
CA SER A 395 12.19 -9.73 -5.50
C SER A 395 11.40 -8.49 -5.08
N LEU A 396 12.05 -7.42 -4.60
CA LEU A 396 11.39 -6.22 -4.11
C LEU A 396 10.98 -5.33 -5.28
N THR A 397 9.67 -5.10 -5.46
CA THR A 397 9.12 -4.37 -6.62
C THR A 397 8.91 -2.88 -6.35
N SER A 398 8.65 -2.51 -5.09
CA SER A 398 8.46 -1.13 -4.60
C SER A 398 8.85 -1.03 -3.12
N ILE A 399 8.88 0.19 -2.57
CA ILE A 399 8.97 0.44 -1.13
C ILE A 399 7.91 1.48 -0.69
N PRO A 400 7.44 1.43 0.58
CA PRO A 400 6.64 2.51 1.15
C PRO A 400 7.45 3.81 1.25
N LYS A 401 6.75 4.95 1.33
CA LYS A 401 7.38 6.27 1.48
C LYS A 401 7.95 6.45 2.89
N LEU A 402 9.23 6.08 3.06
CA LEU A 402 10.00 6.28 4.28
C LEU A 402 10.31 7.77 4.50
N ASP A 403 10.36 8.21 5.77
CA ASP A 403 10.88 9.53 6.12
C ASP A 403 12.40 9.52 5.99
N THR A 404 12.89 10.26 5.01
CA THR A 404 14.30 10.34 4.63
C THR A 404 14.89 11.72 4.92
N SER A 405 14.12 12.62 5.54
CA SER A 405 14.48 14.03 5.76
C SER A 405 15.70 14.25 6.67
N ASN A 406 16.14 13.23 7.40
CA ASN A 406 17.38 13.22 8.19
C ASN A 406 18.52 12.35 7.59
N GLY A 407 18.28 11.73 6.44
CA GLY A 407 19.22 10.88 5.71
C GLY A 407 20.45 11.64 5.19
N ILE A 408 21.63 11.10 5.49
CA ILE A 408 22.94 11.61 5.04
C ILE A 408 23.57 10.62 4.06
N ASP A 409 23.44 9.31 4.32
CA ASP A 409 24.03 8.25 3.50
C ASP A 409 22.96 7.39 2.81
N PHE A 410 22.93 7.48 1.47
CA PHE A 410 22.08 6.69 0.57
C PHE A 410 22.91 5.76 -0.34
N ALA A 411 24.21 5.59 -0.07
CA ALA A 411 25.10 4.79 -0.91
C ALA A 411 24.60 3.36 -1.06
N SER A 412 24.57 2.85 -2.29
CA SER A 412 24.10 1.51 -2.62
C SER A 412 22.67 1.16 -2.16
N MET A 413 21.82 2.12 -1.75
CA MET A 413 20.54 1.85 -1.07
C MET A 413 19.66 0.80 -1.77
N PHE A 414 19.62 0.81 -3.11
CA PHE A 414 18.87 -0.13 -3.96
C PHE A 414 19.78 -0.96 -4.88
N ALA A 415 21.10 -1.02 -4.59
CA ALA A 415 22.05 -1.68 -5.48
C ALA A 415 21.76 -3.19 -5.62
N GLY A 416 21.45 -3.65 -6.83
CA GLY A 416 21.06 -5.04 -7.11
C GLY A 416 19.59 -5.36 -6.82
N ALA A 417 18.73 -4.38 -6.53
CA ALA A 417 17.28 -4.58 -6.44
C ALA A 417 16.69 -4.74 -7.86
N THR A 418 16.90 -5.90 -8.47
CA THR A 418 16.66 -6.15 -9.90
C THR A 418 15.21 -5.98 -10.34
N SER A 419 14.25 -6.30 -9.47
CA SER A 419 12.80 -6.18 -9.74
C SER A 419 12.18 -4.83 -9.38
N LEU A 420 12.96 -3.91 -8.79
CA LEU A 420 12.47 -2.62 -8.33
C LEU A 420 12.04 -1.77 -9.55
N ALA A 421 10.73 -1.60 -9.72
CA ALA A 421 10.14 -0.95 -10.89
C ALA A 421 10.00 0.57 -10.69
N SER A 422 9.82 1.01 -9.45
CA SER A 422 9.73 2.42 -9.04
C SER A 422 10.20 2.60 -7.60
N ILE A 423 10.48 3.85 -7.24
CA ILE A 423 10.65 4.29 -5.85
C ILE A 423 9.74 5.50 -5.57
N PRO A 424 9.27 5.70 -4.34
CA PRO A 424 8.54 6.91 -3.95
C PRO A 424 9.47 8.13 -3.91
N ASN A 425 8.90 9.33 -3.87
CA ASN A 425 9.68 10.54 -3.62
C ASN A 425 10.33 10.48 -2.23
N LEU A 426 11.67 10.54 -2.20
CA LEU A 426 12.49 10.60 -0.98
C LEU A 426 13.01 12.03 -0.78
N ASP A 427 13.11 12.48 0.47
CA ASP A 427 13.82 13.71 0.81
C ASP A 427 15.29 13.39 0.95
N THR A 428 16.09 13.77 -0.05
CA THR A 428 17.54 13.60 -0.05
C THR A 428 18.29 14.91 0.22
N SER A 429 17.61 15.97 0.68
CA SER A 429 18.17 17.32 0.83
C SER A 429 19.34 17.42 1.82
N LYS A 430 19.54 16.42 2.68
CA LYS A 430 20.70 16.28 3.57
C LYS A 430 21.73 15.25 3.10
N GLY A 431 21.44 14.49 2.05
CA GLY A 431 22.28 13.41 1.53
C GLY A 431 23.61 13.90 0.95
N THR A 432 24.70 13.24 1.32
CA THR A 432 26.06 13.50 0.79
C THR A 432 26.64 12.32 0.01
N TYR A 433 26.10 11.11 0.22
CA TYR A 433 26.58 9.87 -0.42
C TYR A 433 25.50 9.25 -1.29
N PHE A 434 25.78 9.14 -2.60
CA PHE A 434 24.87 8.63 -3.64
C PHE A 434 25.53 7.59 -4.56
N GLN A 435 26.81 7.28 -4.34
CA GLN A 435 27.53 6.28 -5.11
C GLN A 435 26.79 4.92 -5.07
N TYR A 436 26.79 4.22 -6.20
CA TYR A 436 26.11 2.93 -6.38
C TYR A 436 24.59 2.88 -6.10
N MET A 437 23.90 3.99 -5.77
CA MET A 437 22.53 3.97 -5.20
C MET A 437 21.52 3.12 -5.98
N PHE A 438 21.60 3.13 -7.31
CA PHE A 438 20.79 2.36 -8.27
C PHE A 438 21.64 1.45 -9.18
N LYS A 439 22.82 1.00 -8.71
CA LYS A 439 23.61 0.00 -9.45
C LYS A 439 22.77 -1.26 -9.67
N GLU A 440 22.75 -1.77 -10.90
CA GLU A 440 22.08 -3.03 -11.28
C GLU A 440 20.57 -3.10 -10.95
N THR A 441 19.87 -1.97 -10.79
CA THR A 441 18.40 -1.93 -10.74
C THR A 441 17.83 -2.15 -12.14
N THR A 442 17.75 -3.41 -12.57
CA THR A 442 17.50 -3.76 -13.97
C THR A 442 16.11 -3.38 -14.48
N SER A 443 15.07 -3.36 -13.65
CA SER A 443 13.69 -3.03 -14.05
C SER A 443 13.33 -1.54 -13.96
N LEU A 444 14.17 -0.73 -13.32
CA LEU A 444 13.89 0.68 -13.03
C LEU A 444 13.98 1.53 -14.31
N LYS A 445 12.85 2.08 -14.78
CA LYS A 445 12.77 2.85 -16.04
C LYS A 445 13.20 4.31 -15.90
N THR A 446 12.98 4.90 -14.73
CA THR A 446 13.36 6.27 -14.35
C THR A 446 13.34 6.39 -12.82
N ILE A 447 13.76 7.54 -12.29
CA ILE A 447 13.67 7.86 -10.85
C ILE A 447 12.92 9.18 -10.63
N PRO A 448 12.30 9.38 -9.45
CA PRO A 448 11.89 10.70 -8.98
C PRO A 448 13.05 11.69 -8.97
N LEU A 449 12.74 12.99 -8.98
CA LEU A 449 13.73 14.02 -8.73
C LEU A 449 14.28 13.88 -7.30
N LEU A 450 15.60 13.73 -7.18
CA LEU A 450 16.33 13.71 -5.91
C LEU A 450 17.15 14.99 -5.78
N ASP A 451 17.18 15.59 -4.59
CA ASP A 451 18.16 16.64 -4.28
C ASP A 451 19.53 15.99 -4.05
N THR A 452 20.42 16.18 -5.03
CA THR A 452 21.81 15.71 -4.97
C THR A 452 22.81 16.85 -4.74
N SER A 453 22.35 18.05 -4.39
CA SER A 453 23.15 19.30 -4.32
C SER A 453 24.30 19.31 -3.29
N LYS A 454 24.33 18.32 -2.40
CA LYS A 454 25.40 18.08 -1.42
C LYS A 454 26.28 16.87 -1.75
N GLY A 455 25.92 16.09 -2.77
CA GLY A 455 26.68 14.92 -3.23
C GLY A 455 27.97 15.30 -3.94
N THR A 456 29.06 14.62 -3.59
CA THR A 456 30.38 14.77 -4.25
C THR A 456 30.79 13.56 -5.06
N LEU A 457 30.21 12.38 -4.78
CA LEU A 457 30.56 11.11 -5.39
C LEU A 457 29.32 10.47 -6.06
N PHE A 458 29.36 10.38 -7.39
CA PHE A 458 28.30 9.82 -8.25
C PHE A 458 28.74 8.56 -9.01
N TYR A 459 29.93 8.05 -8.71
CA TYR A 459 30.49 6.87 -9.37
C TYR A 459 29.58 5.64 -9.21
N TYR A 460 29.40 4.91 -10.32
CA TYR A 460 28.47 3.79 -10.49
C TYR A 460 27.00 4.03 -10.09
N MET A 461 26.53 5.27 -9.89
CA MET A 461 25.19 5.54 -9.34
C MET A 461 24.05 4.80 -10.05
N PHE A 462 24.11 4.65 -11.37
CA PHE A 462 23.14 3.91 -12.19
C PHE A 462 23.77 2.72 -12.95
N ALA A 463 25.00 2.32 -12.63
CA ALA A 463 25.73 1.34 -13.43
C ALA A 463 24.97 0.01 -13.55
N GLY A 464 24.64 -0.43 -14.76
CA GLY A 464 23.88 -1.65 -15.02
C GLY A 464 22.36 -1.52 -14.81
N ALA A 465 21.81 -0.31 -14.65
CA ALA A 465 20.38 -0.06 -14.68
C ALA A 465 19.85 -0.23 -16.13
N LYS A 466 19.68 -1.48 -16.56
CA LYS A 466 19.50 -1.85 -17.98
C LYS A 466 18.26 -1.23 -18.63
N SER A 467 17.13 -1.14 -17.91
CA SER A 467 15.88 -0.53 -18.39
C SER A 467 15.78 0.98 -18.19
N LEU A 468 16.79 1.65 -17.62
CA LEU A 468 16.76 3.10 -17.37
C LEU A 468 16.76 3.86 -18.70
N ILE A 469 15.67 4.58 -19.00
CA ILE A 469 15.48 5.29 -20.28
C ILE A 469 16.03 6.71 -20.21
N SER A 470 15.85 7.36 -19.06
CA SER A 470 16.27 8.72 -18.74
C SER A 470 16.34 8.94 -17.22
N VAL A 471 17.04 9.99 -16.80
CA VAL A 471 17.06 10.48 -15.41
C VAL A 471 16.58 11.94 -15.35
N PRO A 472 15.94 12.37 -14.24
CA PRO A 472 15.60 13.78 -14.02
C PRO A 472 16.85 14.65 -13.87
N ASN A 473 16.69 15.96 -13.92
CA ASN A 473 17.80 16.91 -13.81
C ASN A 473 18.39 16.94 -12.39
N LEU A 474 19.39 16.10 -12.13
CA LEU A 474 20.10 16.00 -10.85
C LEU A 474 21.10 17.15 -10.68
N ASN A 475 21.16 17.73 -9.48
CA ASN A 475 22.17 18.74 -9.17
C ASN A 475 23.52 18.05 -8.90
N THR A 476 24.39 18.00 -9.91
CA THR A 476 25.73 17.41 -9.80
C THR A 476 26.83 18.44 -9.53
N SER A 477 26.50 19.69 -9.22
CA SER A 477 27.46 20.82 -9.19
C SER A 477 28.67 20.65 -8.25
N LYS A 478 28.57 19.81 -7.22
CA LYS A 478 29.68 19.46 -6.31
C LYS A 478 30.36 18.12 -6.62
N GLY A 479 29.93 17.44 -7.68
CA GLY A 479 30.44 16.13 -8.08
C GLY A 479 31.89 16.20 -8.54
N THR A 480 32.74 15.38 -7.92
CA THR A 480 34.16 15.22 -8.26
C THR A 480 34.47 13.88 -8.93
N ASN A 481 33.59 12.89 -8.77
CA ASN A 481 33.73 11.56 -9.39
C ASN A 481 32.42 11.09 -10.05
N PHE A 482 32.46 10.92 -11.37
CA PHE A 482 31.40 10.43 -12.25
C PHE A 482 31.76 9.09 -12.91
N GLY A 483 32.84 8.44 -12.46
CA GLY A 483 33.34 7.20 -13.03
C GLY A 483 32.27 6.10 -13.08
N SER A 484 32.06 5.48 -14.23
CA SER A 484 31.03 4.47 -14.49
C SER A 484 29.58 4.87 -14.15
N MET A 485 29.25 6.16 -13.97
CA MET A 485 27.92 6.59 -13.48
C MET A 485 26.74 5.97 -14.22
N PHE A 486 26.82 5.85 -15.56
CA PHE A 486 25.82 5.24 -16.45
C PHE A 486 26.36 4.01 -17.20
N ARG A 487 27.44 3.39 -16.72
CA ARG A 487 28.05 2.21 -17.36
C ARG A 487 27.02 1.10 -17.54
N ASN A 488 26.88 0.55 -18.75
CA ASN A 488 25.93 -0.49 -19.13
C ASN A 488 24.44 -0.13 -18.91
N CYS A 489 24.07 1.15 -18.91
CA CYS A 489 22.66 1.57 -19.00
C CYS A 489 22.15 1.38 -20.44
N THR A 490 21.84 0.14 -20.81
CA THR A 490 21.62 -0.25 -22.21
C THR A 490 20.42 0.42 -22.89
N SER A 491 19.38 0.79 -22.14
CA SER A 491 18.20 1.50 -22.66
C SER A 491 18.26 3.03 -22.53
N LEU A 492 19.34 3.60 -22.00
CA LEU A 492 19.47 5.03 -21.77
C LEU A 492 19.58 5.76 -23.12
N THR A 493 18.58 6.58 -23.45
CA THR A 493 18.49 7.23 -24.79
C THR A 493 19.09 8.63 -24.81
N SER A 494 19.02 9.31 -23.67
CA SER A 494 19.50 10.67 -23.42
C SER A 494 19.80 10.87 -21.93
N ILE A 495 20.56 11.91 -21.61
CA ILE A 495 20.75 12.41 -20.25
C ILE A 495 20.43 13.91 -20.18
N PRO A 496 20.00 14.43 -19.02
CA PRO A 496 19.91 15.87 -18.78
C PRO A 496 21.30 16.51 -18.79
N LYS A 497 21.35 17.84 -18.86
CA LYS A 497 22.62 18.58 -18.68
C LYS A 497 23.14 18.32 -17.25
N LEU A 498 24.36 17.82 -17.13
CA LEU A 498 25.03 17.64 -15.86
C LEU A 498 26.03 18.78 -15.63
N GLU A 499 26.04 19.33 -14.42
CA GLU A 499 27.08 20.27 -14.01
C GLU A 499 28.31 19.48 -13.57
N THR A 500 29.34 19.44 -14.42
CA THR A 500 30.53 18.59 -14.23
C THR A 500 31.82 19.39 -14.01
N SER A 501 31.74 20.71 -13.81
CA SER A 501 32.90 21.61 -13.69
C SER A 501 33.90 21.25 -12.59
N ASN A 502 33.46 20.56 -11.54
CA ASN A 502 34.29 20.06 -10.44
C ASN A 502 34.74 18.60 -10.63
N GLY A 503 34.38 17.96 -11.75
CA GLY A 503 34.65 16.55 -12.03
C GLY A 503 36.11 16.26 -12.35
N TYR A 504 36.69 15.31 -11.63
CA TYR A 504 38.08 14.86 -11.80
C TYR A 504 38.16 13.46 -12.45
N TYR A 505 37.14 12.61 -12.23
CA TYR A 505 37.06 11.25 -12.79
C TYR A 505 35.77 11.08 -13.60
N PHE A 506 35.91 10.59 -14.83
CA PHE A 506 34.84 10.33 -15.81
C PHE A 506 35.04 8.97 -16.53
N ASP A 507 35.99 8.14 -16.07
CA ASP A 507 36.29 6.87 -16.71
C ASP A 507 35.07 5.95 -16.80
N TYR A 508 34.89 5.31 -17.95
CA TYR A 508 33.72 4.49 -18.25
C TYR A 508 32.34 5.15 -18.03
N MET A 509 32.21 6.48 -17.89
CA MET A 509 30.96 7.15 -17.44
C MET A 509 29.71 6.69 -18.20
N PHE A 510 29.80 6.50 -19.52
CA PHE A 510 28.73 6.00 -20.38
C PHE A 510 29.04 4.65 -21.04
N ALA A 511 30.14 3.99 -20.65
CA ALA A 511 30.61 2.78 -21.33
C ALA A 511 29.52 1.69 -21.39
N GLY A 512 29.17 1.23 -22.59
CA GLY A 512 28.11 0.24 -22.80
C GLY A 512 26.67 0.80 -22.74
N ALA A 513 26.48 2.13 -22.66
CA ALA A 513 25.18 2.77 -22.91
C ALA A 513 24.87 2.76 -24.42
N ILE A 514 24.55 1.56 -24.94
CA ILE A 514 24.49 1.30 -26.38
C ILE A 514 23.43 2.15 -27.11
N SER A 515 22.29 2.44 -26.46
CA SER A 515 21.18 3.22 -27.02
C SER A 515 21.32 4.73 -26.86
N LEU A 516 22.41 5.22 -26.26
CA LEU A 516 22.59 6.65 -25.98
C LEU A 516 22.80 7.41 -27.28
N THR A 517 21.86 8.29 -27.63
CA THR A 517 21.85 8.99 -28.93
C THR A 517 22.50 10.37 -28.89
N PHE A 518 22.51 11.02 -27.72
CA PHE A 518 23.00 12.38 -27.52
C PHE A 518 23.55 12.54 -26.09
N VAL A 519 24.62 13.32 -25.98
CA VAL A 519 25.24 13.71 -24.72
C VAL A 519 25.33 15.25 -24.73
N PRO A 520 24.69 15.96 -23.79
CA PRO A 520 24.86 17.40 -23.62
C PRO A 520 26.32 17.75 -23.36
N ASN A 521 26.74 18.99 -23.69
CA ASN A 521 28.10 19.46 -23.43
C ASN A 521 28.47 19.30 -21.94
N LEU A 522 29.59 18.61 -21.67
CA LEU A 522 30.12 18.36 -20.33
C LEU A 522 31.39 19.18 -20.14
N ASN A 523 31.46 19.94 -19.04
CA ASN A 523 32.71 20.60 -18.68
C ASN A 523 33.67 19.57 -18.06
N THR A 524 34.68 19.17 -18.83
CA THR A 524 35.72 18.22 -18.41
C THR A 524 37.09 18.88 -18.23
N SER A 525 37.16 20.22 -18.20
CA SER A 525 38.41 20.99 -18.30
C SER A 525 39.48 20.67 -17.25
N ILE A 526 39.07 20.28 -16.03
CA ILE A 526 39.98 19.84 -14.96
C ILE A 526 40.13 18.31 -14.85
N GLY A 527 39.32 17.57 -15.61
CA GLY A 527 39.21 16.11 -15.59
C GLY A 527 40.54 15.42 -15.82
N ASN A 528 40.85 14.41 -15.01
CA ASN A 528 42.12 13.71 -15.01
C ASN A 528 42.05 12.32 -15.64
N ASN A 529 40.89 11.66 -15.54
CA ASN A 529 40.65 10.37 -16.17
C ASN A 529 39.31 10.39 -16.92
N LEU A 530 39.38 10.21 -18.23
CA LEU A 530 38.26 10.05 -19.17
C LEU A 530 38.40 8.76 -19.99
N SER A 531 39.29 7.85 -19.56
CA SER A 531 39.50 6.57 -20.25
C SER A 531 38.19 5.80 -20.40
N TYR A 532 37.96 5.25 -21.59
CA TYR A 532 36.76 4.47 -21.92
C TYR A 532 35.41 5.20 -21.73
N MET A 533 35.39 6.54 -21.59
CA MET A 533 34.19 7.31 -21.20
C MET A 533 32.94 6.99 -22.06
N PHE A 534 33.11 6.80 -23.37
CA PHE A 534 32.05 6.44 -24.33
C PHE A 534 32.27 5.06 -24.98
N LEU A 535 33.05 4.17 -24.35
CA LEU A 535 33.36 2.82 -24.87
C LEU A 535 32.06 2.08 -25.24
N ASN A 536 31.91 1.65 -26.50
CA ASN A 536 30.70 1.01 -27.03
C ASN A 536 29.38 1.84 -26.97
N CYS A 537 29.43 3.17 -26.93
CA CYS A 537 28.24 4.01 -27.14
C CYS A 537 27.85 4.04 -28.64
N ARG A 538 27.24 2.95 -29.12
CA ARG A 538 27.03 2.67 -30.55
C ARG A 538 25.98 3.54 -31.25
N SER A 539 25.01 4.10 -30.52
CA SER A 539 23.93 4.91 -31.12
C SER A 539 24.15 6.44 -31.10
N LEU A 540 25.34 6.92 -30.70
CA LEU A 540 25.62 8.37 -30.65
C LEU A 540 25.51 9.00 -32.04
N LYS A 541 24.67 10.03 -32.18
CA LYS A 541 24.42 10.74 -33.45
C LYS A 541 25.43 11.87 -33.73
N THR A 542 26.08 12.37 -32.69
CA THR A 542 27.11 13.42 -32.74
C THR A 542 28.27 13.05 -31.84
N LYS A 543 29.50 13.37 -32.24
CA LYS A 543 30.68 13.19 -31.38
C LYS A 543 30.59 14.18 -30.21
N PRO A 544 30.59 13.73 -28.95
CA PRO A 544 30.63 14.65 -27.81
C PRO A 544 31.91 15.49 -27.85
N GLU A 545 31.78 16.81 -27.92
CA GLU A 545 32.93 17.71 -27.80
C GLU A 545 33.25 17.96 -26.33
N LEU A 546 34.52 17.78 -25.96
CA LEU A 546 34.99 17.85 -24.58
C LEU A 546 36.21 18.78 -24.48
N ASN A 547 36.25 19.60 -23.43
CA ASN A 547 37.44 20.36 -23.07
C ASN A 547 38.36 19.48 -22.21
N ILE A 548 39.51 19.09 -22.75
CA ILE A 548 40.40 18.09 -22.13
C ILE A 548 41.78 18.72 -21.91
N LYS A 549 42.26 18.71 -20.65
CA LYS A 549 43.63 19.12 -20.32
C LYS A 549 44.65 18.14 -20.89
N THR A 550 45.82 18.63 -21.28
CA THR A 550 46.89 17.84 -21.92
C THR A 550 47.41 16.65 -21.10
N THR A 551 47.23 16.66 -19.78
CA THR A 551 47.66 15.59 -18.86
C THR A 551 46.56 14.58 -18.52
N ALA A 552 45.37 14.68 -19.12
CA ALA A 552 44.28 13.74 -18.86
C ALA A 552 44.52 12.38 -19.53
N ASN A 553 44.21 11.30 -18.83
CA ASN A 553 44.12 9.97 -19.43
C ASN A 553 42.84 9.86 -20.26
N ILE A 554 42.98 9.63 -21.57
CA ILE A 554 41.88 9.50 -22.55
C ILE A 554 41.90 8.15 -23.29
N ASN A 555 42.54 7.13 -22.72
CA ASN A 555 42.70 5.82 -23.37
C ASN A 555 41.34 5.26 -23.82
N ASP A 556 41.24 4.87 -25.11
CA ASP A 556 40.06 4.22 -25.70
C ASP A 556 38.72 4.97 -25.51
N MET A 557 38.76 6.29 -25.30
CA MET A 557 37.60 7.10 -24.89
C MET A 557 36.38 6.97 -25.82
N TYR A 558 36.58 6.79 -27.13
CA TYR A 558 35.54 6.64 -28.15
C TYR A 558 35.48 5.24 -28.79
N THR A 559 36.25 4.27 -28.29
CA THR A 559 36.37 2.94 -28.91
C THR A 559 35.00 2.25 -29.02
N GLY A 560 34.63 1.80 -30.23
CA GLY A 560 33.32 1.17 -30.49
C GLY A 560 32.13 2.15 -30.56
N THR A 561 32.37 3.46 -30.69
CA THR A 561 31.35 4.45 -31.13
C THR A 561 31.40 4.62 -32.66
N PRO A 562 30.43 5.33 -33.27
CA PRO A 562 30.51 5.77 -34.67
C PRO A 562 31.64 6.76 -35.00
N PHE A 563 32.46 7.16 -34.03
CA PHE A 563 33.52 8.17 -34.15
C PHE A 563 34.89 7.68 -33.63
N ALA A 564 35.03 6.35 -33.50
CA ALA A 564 36.21 5.63 -33.03
C ALA A 564 37.37 5.69 -34.03
#